data_AF-A0A836S3Q8-F1
#
_entry.id   AF-A0A836S3Q8-F1
#
_cell.length_a   1.000
_cell.length_b   1.000
_cell.length_c   1.000
_cell.angle_alpha   90.00
_cell.angle_beta   90.00
_cell.angle_gamma   90.00
#
_symmetry.space_group_name_H-M   'P 1'
#
loop_
_entity.id
_entity.type
_entity.pdbx_description
1 polymer ?
#
loop_
_entity_poly.entity_id
_entity_poly.type
_entity_poly.pdbx_seq_one_letter_code
_entity_poly.pdbx_strand_id
1 'polypeptide(L)'
;MPNWCNNIVELSAENAEDLSKLKEMIGNKDHPFDFQKIKPMPESLSITSGSDEMGYDAKYGDFKRMLEYPWVKEKGVETQQELIDFLIADYPEIMEKAEIYKSNVDKYGHKSWYGWCTENWGTKWSVSAEDIVVEDLGNYMRLTFNTAWSPAEGIYEALVLIIDEHNLGITVTWFYDEPGMQFAGYLGAA
;
A
#
# COMPACT_ATOMS: atom_id res chain seq x y z
N MET A 1 7.77 -9.65 12.03
CA MET A 1 8.39 -8.95 10.89
C MET A 1 7.87 -9.62 9.62
N PRO A 2 7.55 -8.87 8.56
CA PRO A 2 7.21 -9.49 7.28
C PRO A 2 8.41 -10.25 6.71
N ASN A 3 8.16 -11.21 5.82
CA ASN A 3 9.18 -11.62 4.86
C ASN A 3 9.42 -10.48 3.87
N TRP A 4 10.63 -10.39 3.34
CA TRP A 4 11.04 -9.32 2.43
C TRP A 4 11.30 -9.86 1.04
N CYS A 5 10.65 -9.26 0.04
CA CYS A 5 10.86 -9.55 -1.36
C CYS A 5 11.89 -8.57 -1.92
N ASN A 6 13.02 -9.08 -2.39
CA ASN A 6 14.05 -8.28 -3.05
C ASN A 6 13.59 -7.92 -4.46
N ASN A 7 13.76 -6.66 -4.86
CA ASN A 7 13.37 -6.13 -6.16
C ASN A 7 14.57 -5.47 -6.83
N ILE A 8 14.72 -5.69 -8.13
CA ILE A 8 15.71 -5.04 -8.98
C ILE A 8 14.97 -4.47 -10.19
N VAL A 9 14.90 -3.15 -10.28
CA VAL A 9 14.25 -2.43 -11.38
C VAL A 9 15.32 -1.77 -12.23
N GLU A 10 15.32 -2.09 -13.52
CA GLU A 10 16.22 -1.52 -14.51
C GLU A 10 15.41 -0.72 -15.52
N LEU A 11 15.80 0.54 -15.70
CA LEU A 11 15.17 1.50 -16.60
C LEU A 11 16.21 1.90 -17.64
N SER A 12 15.98 1.52 -18.89
CA SER A 12 16.86 1.83 -20.03
C SER A 12 16.14 2.75 -20.99
N ALA A 13 16.66 3.96 -21.16
CA ALA A 13 16.09 4.98 -22.01
C ALA A 13 16.89 5.17 -23.30
N GLU A 14 16.18 5.43 -24.41
CA GLU A 14 16.79 5.80 -25.68
C GLU A 14 17.58 7.11 -25.59
N ASN A 15 17.17 8.00 -24.68
CA ASN A 15 17.84 9.26 -24.39
C ASN A 15 17.76 9.60 -22.88
N ALA A 16 18.71 10.39 -22.38
CA ALA A 16 18.78 10.75 -20.96
C ALA A 16 17.65 11.71 -20.51
N GLU A 17 17.03 12.44 -21.45
CA GLU A 17 15.97 13.40 -21.14
C GLU A 17 14.70 12.68 -20.69
N ASP A 18 14.31 11.61 -21.37
CA ASP A 18 13.14 10.80 -21.01
C ASP A 18 13.31 10.17 -19.62
N LEU A 19 14.50 9.62 -19.33
CA LEU A 19 14.78 9.10 -18.00
C LEU A 19 14.74 10.19 -16.93
N SER A 20 15.20 11.41 -17.24
CA SER A 20 15.10 12.55 -16.33
C SER A 20 13.64 12.92 -16.04
N LYS A 21 12.78 12.96 -17.07
CA LYS A 21 11.33 13.20 -16.90
C LYS A 21 10.69 12.13 -16.02
N LEU A 22 11.00 10.86 -16.26
CA LEU A 22 10.47 9.76 -15.47
C LEU A 22 10.90 9.87 -14.00
N LYS A 23 12.18 10.17 -13.71
CA LYS A 23 12.69 10.35 -12.35
C LYS A 23 11.93 11.40 -11.55
N GLU A 24 11.51 12.49 -12.18
CA GLU A 24 10.71 13.55 -11.52
C GLU A 24 9.28 13.08 -11.19
N MET A 25 8.71 12.21 -12.03
CA MET A 25 7.37 11.66 -11.86
C MET A 25 7.32 10.59 -10.77
N ILE A 26 8.34 9.74 -10.68
CA ILE A 26 8.34 8.58 -9.77
C ILE A 26 9.03 8.84 -8.43
N GLY A 27 9.76 9.95 -8.31
CA GLY A 27 10.65 10.19 -7.18
C GLY A 27 11.15 11.63 -7.11
N ASN A 28 12.16 11.83 -6.27
CA ASN A 28 12.95 13.05 -6.21
C ASN A 28 14.37 12.67 -5.73
N LYS A 29 15.23 13.67 -5.52
CA LYS A 29 16.62 13.43 -5.11
C LYS A 29 16.76 12.72 -3.77
N ASP A 30 15.86 12.99 -2.83
CA ASP A 30 15.90 12.42 -1.48
C ASP A 30 15.13 11.10 -1.38
N HIS A 31 14.17 10.86 -2.28
CA HIS A 31 13.41 9.62 -2.39
C HIS A 31 13.21 9.25 -3.88
N PRO A 32 14.13 8.47 -4.47
CA PRO A 32 14.20 8.27 -5.93
C PRO A 32 13.09 7.39 -6.51
N PHE A 33 12.35 6.66 -5.68
CA PHE A 33 11.27 5.78 -6.11
C PHE A 33 10.19 5.68 -5.02
N ASP A 34 9.12 6.45 -5.17
CA ASP A 34 8.05 6.60 -4.18
C ASP A 34 6.72 6.12 -4.77
N PHE A 35 6.13 5.11 -4.14
CA PHE A 35 4.85 4.54 -4.58
C PHE A 35 3.72 5.55 -4.49
N GLN A 36 3.76 6.52 -3.56
CA GLN A 36 2.77 7.59 -3.51
C GLN A 36 2.84 8.53 -4.71
N LYS A 37 4.01 8.68 -5.33
CA LYS A 37 4.15 9.47 -6.55
C LYS A 37 3.66 8.70 -7.78
N ILE A 38 3.95 7.40 -7.84
CA ILE A 38 3.62 6.55 -8.98
C ILE A 38 2.12 6.20 -9.01
N LYS A 39 1.57 5.77 -7.87
CA LYS A 39 0.17 5.37 -7.73
C LYS A 39 -0.38 5.84 -6.37
N PRO A 40 -0.86 7.09 -6.28
CA PRO A 40 -1.21 7.70 -5.01
C PRO A 40 -2.41 7.02 -4.33
N MET A 41 -2.18 6.58 -3.10
CA MET A 41 -3.21 6.27 -2.12
C MET A 41 -3.88 7.58 -1.64
N PRO A 42 -5.22 7.61 -1.62
CA PRO A 42 -5.98 8.70 -1.00
C PRO A 42 -5.57 8.98 0.46
N GLU A 43 -5.41 10.25 0.82
CA GLU A 43 -4.97 10.66 2.17
C GLU A 43 -5.89 10.15 3.28
N SER A 44 -7.21 10.10 3.05
CA SER A 44 -8.17 9.61 4.06
C SER A 44 -7.99 8.14 4.41
N LEU A 45 -7.32 7.35 3.57
CA LEU A 45 -6.96 5.97 3.88
C LEU A 45 -5.73 5.88 4.81
N SER A 46 -4.99 6.97 5.02
CA SER A 46 -3.88 7.06 5.99
C SER A 46 -4.39 7.14 7.44
N ILE A 47 -5.30 6.23 7.77
CA ILE A 47 -5.90 6.00 9.09
C ILE A 47 -5.43 4.64 9.61
N THR A 48 -5.35 4.48 10.93
CA THR A 48 -4.95 3.22 11.56
C THR A 48 -5.79 2.02 11.06
N SER A 49 -5.23 0.82 11.16
CA SER A 49 -5.92 -0.43 10.79
C SER A 49 -5.93 -1.38 11.98
N GLY A 50 -6.87 -2.33 12.02
CA GLY A 50 -6.94 -3.33 13.09
C GLY A 50 -7.97 -2.97 14.17
N SER A 51 -7.58 -2.93 15.45
CA SER A 51 -8.51 -2.69 16.57
C SER A 51 -9.26 -1.36 16.47
N ASP A 52 -8.67 -0.36 15.83
CA ASP A 52 -9.31 0.94 15.63
C ASP A 52 -10.54 0.84 14.70
N GLU A 53 -10.67 -0.23 13.92
CA GLU A 53 -11.83 -0.50 13.06
C GLU A 53 -13.04 -1.06 13.83
N MET A 54 -12.91 -1.37 15.13
CA MET A 54 -13.98 -1.96 15.94
C MET A 54 -15.25 -1.08 15.97
N GLY A 55 -15.11 0.24 15.95
CA GLY A 55 -16.27 1.15 15.85
C GLY A 55 -17.01 1.01 14.51
N TYR A 56 -16.27 0.81 13.41
CA TYR A 56 -16.87 0.51 12.11
C TYR A 56 -17.57 -0.85 12.15
N ASP A 57 -16.92 -1.89 12.67
CA ASP A 57 -17.49 -3.23 12.71
C ASP A 57 -18.73 -3.28 13.61
N ALA A 58 -18.73 -2.55 14.72
CA ALA A 58 -19.86 -2.44 15.63
C ALA A 58 -21.04 -1.66 15.00
N LYS A 59 -20.81 -0.58 14.25
CA LYS A 59 -21.89 0.26 13.70
C LYS A 59 -22.35 -0.16 12.31
N TYR A 60 -21.41 -0.44 11.41
CA TYR A 60 -21.65 -0.68 9.99
C TYR A 60 -21.34 -2.10 9.54
N GLY A 61 -20.51 -2.83 10.29
CA GLY A 61 -20.13 -4.22 9.99
C GLY A 61 -21.00 -5.26 10.69
N ASP A 62 -20.40 -6.44 10.90
CA ASP A 62 -21.07 -7.56 11.55
C ASP A 62 -20.89 -7.52 13.08
N PHE A 63 -21.66 -6.65 13.74
CA PHE A 63 -21.63 -6.52 15.19
C PHE A 63 -22.00 -7.84 15.90
N LYS A 64 -22.80 -8.71 15.27
CA LYS A 64 -23.22 -9.99 15.87
C LYS A 64 -22.01 -10.92 16.04
N ARG A 65 -21.09 -10.91 15.08
CA ARG A 65 -19.81 -11.62 15.24
C ARG A 65 -19.01 -11.08 16.42
N MET A 66 -19.04 -9.77 16.67
CA MET A 66 -18.34 -9.19 17.81
C MET A 66 -18.94 -9.61 19.15
N LEU A 67 -20.27 -9.75 19.24
CA LEU A 67 -20.94 -10.28 20.45
C LEU A 67 -20.47 -11.69 20.83
N GLU A 68 -19.92 -12.45 19.88
CA GLU A 68 -19.36 -13.78 20.15
C GLU A 68 -17.96 -13.75 20.77
N TYR A 69 -17.28 -12.60 20.80
CA TYR A 69 -15.94 -12.50 21.35
C TYR A 69 -15.93 -12.67 22.88
N PRO A 70 -14.96 -13.43 23.45
CA PRO A 70 -14.92 -13.69 24.89
C PRO A 70 -14.97 -12.44 25.76
N TRP A 71 -14.21 -11.41 25.38
CA TRP A 71 -14.15 -10.15 26.12
C TRP A 71 -15.48 -9.36 26.06
N VAL A 72 -16.30 -9.51 25.01
CA VAL A 72 -17.63 -8.87 24.92
C VAL A 72 -18.63 -9.58 25.83
N LYS A 73 -18.62 -10.92 25.80
CA LYS A 73 -19.48 -11.75 26.66
C LYS A 73 -19.17 -11.55 28.15
N GLU A 74 -17.89 -11.48 28.51
CA GLU A 74 -17.47 -11.22 29.89
C GLU A 74 -17.93 -9.86 30.41
N LYS A 75 -18.12 -8.89 29.52
CA LYS A 75 -18.66 -7.55 29.84
C LYS A 75 -20.18 -7.49 29.87
N GLY A 76 -20.88 -8.57 29.51
CA GLY A 76 -22.34 -8.63 29.51
C GLY A 76 -22.98 -7.74 28.44
N VAL A 77 -22.27 -7.46 27.35
CA VAL A 77 -22.78 -6.68 26.22
C VAL A 77 -23.58 -7.61 25.30
N GLU A 78 -24.86 -7.30 25.08
CA GLU A 78 -25.79 -8.16 24.31
C GLU A 78 -26.35 -7.46 23.07
N THR A 79 -26.28 -6.13 23.01
CA THR A 79 -26.86 -5.34 21.91
C THR A 79 -25.79 -4.53 21.16
N GLN A 80 -26.14 -4.11 19.94
CA GLN A 80 -25.29 -3.22 19.15
C GLN A 80 -25.03 -1.89 19.87
N GLN A 81 -26.06 -1.32 20.51
CA GLN A 81 -25.93 -0.05 21.21
C GLN A 81 -25.03 -0.18 22.43
N GLU A 82 -25.18 -1.23 23.24
CA GLU A 82 -24.30 -1.49 24.38
C GLU A 82 -22.84 -1.70 23.94
N LEU A 83 -22.61 -2.35 22.80
CA LEU A 83 -21.27 -2.51 22.25
C LEU A 83 -20.67 -1.16 21.84
N ILE A 84 -21.45 -0.31 21.17
CA ILE A 84 -21.02 1.03 20.79
C ILE A 84 -20.72 1.88 22.03
N ASP A 85 -21.61 1.88 23.02
CA ASP A 85 -21.44 2.65 24.27
C ASP A 85 -20.21 2.17 25.06
N PHE A 86 -19.99 0.86 25.10
CA PHE A 86 -18.80 0.25 25.70
C PHE A 86 -17.52 0.73 25.01
N LEU A 87 -17.49 0.69 23.67
CA LEU A 87 -16.32 1.12 22.89
C LEU A 87 -16.05 2.61 23.03
N ILE A 88 -17.09 3.46 23.07
CA ILE A 88 -16.95 4.91 23.28
C ILE A 88 -16.35 5.22 24.65
N ALA A 89 -16.73 4.45 25.69
CA ALA A 89 -16.22 4.67 27.04
C ALA A 89 -14.70 4.48 27.13
N ASP A 90 -14.16 3.50 26.41
CA ASP A 90 -12.72 3.22 26.38
C ASP A 90 -11.97 4.03 25.30
N TYR A 91 -12.63 4.34 24.19
CA TYR A 91 -12.08 5.01 23.01
C TYR A 91 -13.04 6.08 22.47
N PRO A 92 -13.02 7.31 23.01
CA PRO A 92 -14.00 8.35 22.68
C PRO A 92 -14.07 8.72 21.18
N GLU A 93 -12.95 8.60 20.45
CA GLU A 93 -12.88 8.92 19.02
C GLU A 93 -13.30 7.77 18.09
N ILE A 94 -13.64 6.59 18.63
CA ILE A 94 -13.85 5.38 17.83
C ILE A 94 -15.00 5.53 16.82
N MET A 95 -16.01 6.33 17.15
CA MET A 95 -17.13 6.60 16.26
C MET A 95 -16.81 7.61 15.17
N GLU A 96 -15.94 8.58 15.45
CA GLU A 96 -15.43 9.48 14.42
C GLU A 96 -14.60 8.71 13.39
N LYS A 97 -13.70 7.84 13.87
CA LYS A 97 -12.94 6.91 13.01
C LYS A 97 -13.88 5.99 12.20
N ALA A 98 -14.97 5.49 12.81
CA ALA A 98 -15.96 4.66 12.12
C ALA A 98 -16.59 5.35 10.90
N GLU A 99 -16.88 6.66 10.98
CA GLU A 99 -17.37 7.43 9.83
C GLU A 99 -16.31 7.59 8.74
N ILE A 100 -15.04 7.78 9.11
CA ILE A 100 -13.93 7.85 8.16
C ILE A 100 -13.79 6.52 7.42
N TYR A 101 -13.76 5.39 8.13
CA TYR A 101 -13.71 4.06 7.52
C TYR A 101 -14.91 3.83 6.58
N LYS A 102 -16.12 4.25 6.98
CA LYS A 102 -17.31 4.12 6.14
C LYS A 102 -17.21 4.93 4.86
N SER A 103 -16.78 6.18 4.96
CA SER A 103 -16.52 7.05 3.81
C SER A 103 -15.45 6.47 2.88
N ASN A 104 -14.38 5.89 3.44
CA ASN A 104 -13.33 5.25 2.66
C ASN A 104 -13.83 4.00 1.93
N VAL A 105 -14.62 3.13 2.59
CA VAL A 105 -15.22 1.96 1.96
C VAL A 105 -16.14 2.38 0.82
N ASP A 106 -16.97 3.39 1.02
CA ASP A 106 -17.91 3.87 -0.01
C ASP A 106 -17.19 4.45 -1.24
N LYS A 107 -16.05 5.12 -1.04
CA LYS A 107 -15.30 5.79 -2.13
C LYS A 107 -14.28 4.88 -2.81
N TYR A 108 -13.62 4.04 -2.04
CA TYR A 108 -12.42 3.32 -2.48
C TYR A 108 -12.50 1.82 -2.27
N GLY A 109 -13.58 1.29 -1.68
CA GLY A 109 -13.73 -0.14 -1.39
C GLY A 109 -12.92 -0.63 -0.18
N HIS A 110 -12.11 0.23 0.44
CA HIS A 110 -11.22 -0.12 1.54
C HIS A 110 -11.44 0.78 2.75
N LYS A 111 -11.29 0.23 3.96
CA LYS A 111 -11.37 1.02 5.20
C LYS A 111 -10.15 1.92 5.39
N SER A 112 -8.96 1.34 5.23
CA SER A 112 -7.67 1.93 5.58
C SER A 112 -6.60 1.60 4.53
N TRP A 113 -5.42 2.19 4.69
CA TRP A 113 -4.26 2.00 3.85
C TRP A 113 -3.90 0.52 3.67
N TYR A 114 -4.12 -0.31 4.69
CA TYR A 114 -3.69 -1.69 4.67
C TYR A 114 -4.30 -2.45 3.48
N GLY A 115 -5.62 -2.44 3.38
CA GLY A 115 -6.31 -3.12 2.29
C GLY A 115 -6.01 -2.49 0.94
N TRP A 116 -6.03 -1.16 0.88
CA TRP A 116 -5.83 -0.43 -0.38
C TRP A 116 -4.42 -0.67 -0.94
N CYS A 117 -3.37 -0.52 -0.12
CA CYS A 117 -1.99 -0.73 -0.56
C CYS A 117 -1.76 -2.18 -1.00
N THR A 118 -2.26 -3.17 -0.25
CA THR A 118 -2.09 -4.57 -0.63
C THR A 118 -2.75 -4.89 -1.98
N GLU A 119 -3.92 -4.30 -2.26
CA GLU A 119 -4.63 -4.51 -3.52
C GLU A 119 -4.03 -3.69 -4.68
N ASN A 120 -3.67 -2.43 -4.43
CA ASN A 120 -3.32 -1.48 -5.48
C ASN A 120 -1.82 -1.41 -5.76
N TRP A 121 -0.97 -1.69 -4.78
CA TRP A 121 0.49 -1.74 -4.94
C TRP A 121 1.00 -3.17 -5.01
N GLY A 122 0.26 -4.14 -4.47
CA GLY A 122 0.73 -5.53 -4.31
C GLY A 122 1.62 -5.74 -3.08
N THR A 123 1.82 -4.71 -2.25
CA THR A 123 2.64 -4.76 -1.02
C THR A 123 2.06 -3.81 0.02
N LYS A 124 2.43 -4.04 1.28
CA LYS A 124 1.89 -3.35 2.45
C LYS A 124 2.26 -1.86 2.52
N TRP A 125 3.49 -1.51 2.13
CA TRP A 125 4.05 -0.17 2.28
C TRP A 125 4.84 0.24 1.04
N SER A 126 5.01 1.55 0.88
CA SER A 126 6.06 2.11 0.01
C SER A 126 7.44 1.78 0.58
N VAL A 127 8.46 1.90 -0.28
CA VAL A 127 9.86 1.66 0.08
C VAL A 127 10.40 2.91 0.77
N SER A 128 11.12 2.76 1.88
CA SER A 128 11.81 3.89 2.50
C SER A 128 12.97 4.36 1.62
N ALA A 129 13.16 5.67 1.50
CA ALA A 129 14.24 6.24 0.70
C ALA A 129 15.64 5.69 1.03
N GLU A 130 15.91 5.47 2.31
CA GLU A 130 17.17 4.93 2.84
C GLU A 130 17.44 3.47 2.46
N ASP A 131 16.41 2.72 2.07
CA ASP A 131 16.49 1.32 1.68
C ASP A 131 16.67 1.13 0.16
N ILE A 132 16.75 2.23 -0.61
CA ILE A 132 16.91 2.20 -2.06
C ILE A 132 18.37 2.40 -2.43
N VAL A 133 18.96 1.40 -3.09
CA VAL A 133 20.26 1.54 -3.76
C VAL A 133 20.03 1.95 -5.20
N VAL A 134 20.66 3.05 -5.62
CA VAL A 134 20.54 3.60 -6.98
C VAL A 134 21.88 3.52 -7.70
N GLU A 135 21.87 2.96 -8.91
CA GLU A 135 22.96 3.09 -9.89
C GLU A 135 22.43 3.91 -11.08
N ASP A 136 22.96 5.11 -11.29
CA ASP A 136 22.51 6.03 -12.33
C ASP A 136 23.65 6.33 -13.32
N LEU A 137 23.44 5.94 -14.58
CA LEU A 137 24.41 6.07 -15.68
C LEU A 137 23.89 7.00 -16.79
N GLY A 138 22.97 7.91 -16.46
CA GLY A 138 22.48 8.95 -17.38
C GLY A 138 21.24 8.52 -18.16
N ASN A 139 21.38 7.59 -19.11
CA ASN A 139 20.25 7.00 -19.85
C ASN A 139 19.86 5.60 -19.34
N TYR A 140 20.52 5.13 -18.28
CA TYR A 140 20.21 3.90 -17.59
C TYR A 140 20.14 4.16 -16.09
N MET A 141 19.14 3.59 -15.42
CA MET A 141 19.04 3.60 -13.96
C MET A 141 18.68 2.21 -13.45
N ARG A 142 19.34 1.79 -12.38
CA ARG A 142 19.00 0.59 -11.62
C ARG A 142 18.63 0.96 -10.19
N LEU A 143 17.52 0.41 -9.73
CA LEU A 143 17.02 0.53 -8.36
C LEU A 143 17.00 -0.85 -7.72
N THR A 144 17.58 -0.99 -6.53
CA THR A 144 17.49 -2.21 -5.72
C THR A 144 16.86 -1.88 -4.37
N PHE A 145 15.83 -2.61 -3.98
CA PHE A 145 15.09 -2.38 -2.73
C PHE A 145 14.28 -3.62 -2.29
N ASN A 146 13.69 -3.55 -1.10
CA ASN A 146 12.82 -4.60 -0.58
C ASN A 146 11.36 -4.13 -0.44
N THR A 147 10.42 -5.02 -0.72
CA THR A 147 8.97 -4.85 -0.46
C THR A 147 8.50 -5.89 0.56
N ALA A 148 7.40 -5.61 1.25
CA ALA A 148 6.81 -6.56 2.18
C ALA A 148 6.06 -7.66 1.40
N TRP A 149 6.39 -8.92 1.69
CA TRP A 149 5.70 -10.15 1.24
C TRP A 149 5.75 -10.51 -0.25
N SER A 150 5.72 -9.53 -1.15
CA SER A 150 5.51 -9.76 -2.58
C SER A 150 6.11 -8.62 -3.41
N PRO A 151 6.38 -8.85 -4.71
CA PRO A 151 6.73 -7.77 -5.63
C PRO A 151 5.61 -6.72 -5.71
N ALA A 152 5.97 -5.48 -6.05
CA ALA A 152 5.02 -4.38 -6.18
C ALA A 152 4.35 -4.34 -7.57
N GLU A 153 3.56 -5.37 -7.91
CA GLU A 153 2.95 -5.56 -9.24
C GLU A 153 2.13 -4.34 -9.68
N GLY A 154 1.30 -3.80 -8.80
CA GLY A 154 0.48 -2.64 -9.12
C GLY A 154 1.27 -1.34 -9.30
N ILE A 155 2.51 -1.28 -8.79
CA ILE A 155 3.45 -0.18 -9.07
C ILE A 155 4.12 -0.36 -10.41
N TYR A 156 4.48 -1.59 -10.78
CA TYR A 156 4.99 -1.89 -12.12
C TYR A 156 3.97 -1.48 -13.19
N GLU A 157 2.69 -1.87 -13.03
CA GLU A 157 1.63 -1.50 -13.97
C GLU A 157 1.49 0.03 -14.12
N ALA A 158 1.46 0.75 -13.00
CA ALA A 158 1.37 2.21 -13.00
C ALA A 158 2.62 2.87 -13.62
N LEU A 159 3.81 2.31 -13.39
CA LEU A 159 5.05 2.79 -13.99
C LEU A 159 5.02 2.66 -15.52
N VAL A 160 4.57 1.51 -16.04
CA VAL A 160 4.42 1.29 -17.49
C VAL A 160 3.40 2.26 -18.08
N LEU A 161 2.26 2.47 -17.41
CA LEU A 161 1.26 3.45 -17.84
C LEU A 161 1.82 4.88 -17.91
N ILE A 162 2.60 5.31 -16.91
CA ILE A 162 3.27 6.62 -16.93
C ILE A 162 4.20 6.73 -18.15
N ILE A 163 5.00 5.70 -18.42
CA ILE A 163 5.92 5.68 -19.56
C ILE A 163 5.14 5.83 -20.88
N ASP A 164 4.04 5.08 -21.04
CA ASP A 164 3.21 5.09 -22.24
C ASP A 164 2.45 6.42 -22.42
N GLU A 165 1.79 6.92 -21.37
CA GLU A 165 1.00 8.15 -21.40
C GLU A 165 1.85 9.39 -21.70
N HIS A 166 3.12 9.38 -21.27
CA HIS A 166 4.08 10.44 -21.53
C HIS A 166 4.95 10.19 -22.77
N ASN A 167 4.74 9.08 -23.49
CA ASN A 167 5.49 8.69 -24.69
C ASN A 167 7.01 8.73 -24.47
N LEU A 168 7.47 8.13 -23.37
CA LEU A 168 8.87 8.06 -23.00
C LEU A 168 9.51 6.82 -23.64
N GLY A 169 10.66 6.99 -24.31
CA GLY A 169 11.40 5.88 -24.92
C GLY A 169 12.15 5.03 -23.88
N ILE A 170 11.43 4.40 -22.93
CA ILE A 170 12.00 3.70 -21.78
C ILE A 170 11.54 2.24 -21.76
N THR A 171 12.50 1.33 -21.65
CA THR A 171 12.26 -0.09 -21.38
C THR A 171 12.43 -0.36 -19.88
N VAL A 172 11.49 -1.09 -19.30
CA VAL A 172 11.50 -1.52 -17.90
C VAL A 172 11.75 -3.02 -17.80
N THR A 173 12.74 -3.42 -17.01
CA THR A 173 12.91 -4.80 -16.54
C THR A 173 12.81 -4.80 -15.03
N TRP A 174 11.94 -5.65 -14.48
CA TRP A 174 11.75 -5.73 -13.02
C TRP A 174 11.84 -7.17 -12.56
N PHE A 175 12.96 -7.54 -11.94
CA PHE A 175 13.18 -8.83 -11.32
C PHE A 175 12.80 -8.78 -9.84
N TYR A 176 12.22 -9.86 -9.32
CA TYR A 176 11.95 -10.03 -7.91
C TYR A 176 12.35 -11.41 -7.39
N ASP A 177 12.69 -11.49 -6.11
CA ASP A 177 13.06 -12.71 -5.39
C ASP A 177 12.53 -12.64 -3.95
N GLU A 178 11.59 -13.50 -3.60
CA GLU A 178 11.09 -13.66 -2.23
C GLU A 178 11.52 -15.03 -1.67
N PRO A 179 12.62 -15.09 -0.91
CA PRO A 179 13.21 -16.35 -0.48
C PRO A 179 12.40 -17.06 0.62
N GLY A 180 11.58 -16.33 1.39
CA GLY A 180 10.78 -16.89 2.48
C GLY A 180 9.69 -17.85 2.00
N MET A 181 9.07 -17.56 0.88
CA MET A 181 8.06 -18.36 0.19
C MET A 181 8.61 -19.06 -1.06
N GLN A 182 9.89 -18.87 -1.37
CA GLN A 182 10.64 -19.56 -2.43
C GLN A 182 10.08 -19.31 -3.84
N PHE A 183 9.78 -18.04 -4.18
CA PHE A 183 9.37 -17.66 -5.53
C PHE A 183 10.14 -16.44 -6.03
N ALA A 184 10.44 -16.43 -7.32
CA ALA A 184 11.17 -15.37 -8.01
C ALA A 184 10.74 -15.31 -9.47
N GLY A 185 10.91 -14.15 -10.10
CA GLY A 185 10.48 -13.96 -11.49
C GLY A 185 10.68 -12.54 -11.99
N TYR A 186 10.07 -12.26 -13.14
CA TYR A 186 10.02 -10.92 -13.74
C TYR A 186 8.57 -10.46 -13.82
N LEU A 187 8.33 -9.18 -13.53
CA LEU A 187 7.03 -8.56 -13.78
C LEU A 187 6.89 -8.20 -15.26
N GLY A 188 5.65 -8.30 -15.78
CA GLY A 188 5.33 -8.00 -17.18
C GLY A 188 5.77 -9.04 -18.22
N ALA A 189 6.37 -10.14 -17.78
CA ALA A 189 6.62 -11.30 -18.65
C ALA A 189 5.33 -12.13 -18.77
N ALA A 190 4.44 -11.74 -19.70
CA ALA A 190 3.25 -12.51 -20.08
C ALA A 190 3.07 -12.54 -21.60
#